data_AF-A0A7S1SAT1-F1
#
_entry.id   AF-A0A7S1SAT1-F1
#
_cell.length_a   1.000
_cell.length_b   1.000
_cell.length_c   1.000
_cell.angle_alpha   90.00
_cell.angle_beta   90.00
_cell.angle_gamma   90.00
#
_symmetry.space_group_name_H-M   'P 1'
#
loop_
_entity.id
_entity.type
_entity.pdbx_description
1 polymer ?
#
loop_
_entity_poly.entity_id
_entity_poly.type
_entity_poly.pdbx_seq_one_letter_code
_entity_poly.pdbx_strand_id
1 'polypeptide(L)'
;MALSDARWEGKVQPWLGMDWDEFFKLPFPRTQERITPKKLREVCEQNLPGEFHKITFPHSPEQIEEWGPEWLDKALHVAKTLPEDVTVKAFTKLRVLAGDTTNLTDNPDDSNWGGAGIKVMLSVEYSKPADGVTQDFFIKIPHKMGNKSERHKISILLNNDFPEVLFNVMFVGKTPFRSPRCYFADMSRDSTNYIVIMERLPFAQKKNSYEPGELLPAPGKYLDFQLETKGADYYYALARSYARATAWYQASSVLSPQLDYLFMTKDACEYLHQERNE
;
A
#
# COMPACT_ATOMS: atom_id res chain seq x y z
N MET A 1 -24.05 -7.58 -11.23
CA MET A 1 -24.29 -6.28 -11.90
C MET A 1 -22.94 -5.80 -12.42
N ALA A 2 -22.61 -6.10 -13.67
CA ALA A 2 -21.30 -5.75 -14.25
C ALA A 2 -21.29 -4.25 -14.53
N LEU A 3 -20.51 -3.49 -13.75
CA LEU A 3 -20.24 -2.10 -14.05
C LEU A 3 -19.37 -2.08 -15.30
N SER A 4 -19.91 -1.63 -16.44
CA SER A 4 -19.21 -1.55 -17.71
C SER A 4 -17.86 -0.84 -17.57
N ASP A 5 -16.79 -1.52 -17.99
CA ASP A 5 -15.37 -1.18 -17.88
C ASP A 5 -14.92 -0.04 -18.80
N ALA A 6 -15.70 1.03 -18.94
CA ALA A 6 -15.26 2.25 -19.64
C ALA A 6 -14.15 3.02 -18.89
N ARG A 7 -13.57 2.43 -17.82
CA ARG A 7 -12.68 3.11 -16.87
C ARG A 7 -11.18 2.89 -17.12
N TRP A 8 -10.85 2.09 -18.13
CA TRP A 8 -9.49 1.80 -18.58
C TRP A 8 -9.44 1.81 -20.11
N GLU A 9 -9.43 3.00 -20.72
CA GLU A 9 -9.14 3.13 -22.17
C GLU A 9 -7.65 2.85 -22.49
N GLY A 10 -6.84 2.52 -21.48
CA GLY A 10 -5.47 2.05 -21.64
C GLY A 10 -5.41 0.55 -21.91
N LYS A 11 -4.53 0.12 -22.82
CA LYS A 11 -4.30 -1.28 -23.25
C LYS A 11 -3.79 -2.24 -22.16
N VAL A 12 -3.77 -1.84 -20.89
CA VAL A 12 -3.24 -2.65 -19.81
C VAL A 12 -4.38 -3.26 -19.02
N GLN A 13 -4.31 -4.58 -18.89
CA GLN A 13 -5.22 -5.34 -18.04
C GLN A 13 -5.19 -4.74 -16.63
N PRO A 14 -6.35 -4.44 -16.02
CA PRO A 14 -6.38 -3.98 -14.64
C PRO A 14 -5.64 -5.01 -13.78
N TRP A 15 -4.75 -4.54 -12.91
CA TRP A 15 -4.10 -5.44 -11.97
C TRP A 15 -5.17 -6.07 -11.10
N LEU A 16 -5.39 -7.38 -11.25
CA LEU A 16 -6.48 -8.09 -10.59
C LEU A 16 -6.12 -8.50 -9.16
N GLY A 17 -4.89 -8.26 -8.72
CA GLY A 17 -4.38 -8.74 -7.44
C GLY A 17 -4.28 -10.26 -7.34
N MET A 18 -4.00 -10.73 -6.14
CA MET A 18 -3.98 -12.16 -5.83
C MET A 18 -5.37 -12.79 -6.03
N ASP A 19 -5.35 -14.02 -6.54
CA ASP A 19 -6.57 -14.80 -6.78
C ASP A 19 -7.19 -15.26 -5.46
N TRP A 20 -8.51 -15.50 -5.46
CA TRP A 20 -9.23 -15.97 -4.27
C TRP A 20 -8.69 -17.32 -3.78
N ASP A 21 -8.35 -18.25 -4.67
CA ASP A 21 -7.82 -19.57 -4.29
C ASP A 21 -6.45 -19.48 -3.62
N GLU A 22 -5.66 -18.47 -3.97
CA GLU A 22 -4.38 -18.18 -3.30
C GLU A 22 -4.61 -17.51 -1.95
N PHE A 23 -5.57 -16.58 -1.88
CA PHE A 23 -5.93 -15.88 -0.65
C PHE A 23 -6.41 -16.81 0.46
N PHE A 24 -7.26 -17.78 0.12
CA PHE A 24 -7.80 -18.73 1.09
C PHE A 24 -6.75 -19.71 1.64
N LYS A 25 -5.56 -19.81 1.02
CA LYS A 25 -4.42 -20.58 1.54
C LYS A 25 -3.59 -19.79 2.54
N LEU A 26 -3.78 -18.47 2.63
CA LEU A 26 -3.05 -17.63 3.57
C LEU A 26 -3.52 -17.88 4.99
N PRO A 27 -2.62 -17.85 5.99
CA PRO A 27 -3.02 -17.91 7.38
C PRO A 27 -3.94 -16.74 7.73
N PHE A 28 -4.86 -16.94 8.66
CA PHE A 28 -5.77 -15.89 9.09
C PHE A 28 -5.00 -14.65 9.59
N PRO A 29 -5.41 -13.43 9.20
CA PRO A 29 -4.70 -12.19 9.53
C PRO A 29 -4.41 -12.00 11.03
N ARG A 30 -5.32 -12.47 11.89
CA ARG A 30 -5.29 -12.25 13.35
C ARG A 30 -4.50 -13.29 14.14
N THR A 31 -3.81 -14.23 13.49
CA THR A 31 -3.02 -15.26 14.19
C THR A 31 -1.61 -14.79 14.54
N GLN A 32 -1.25 -13.52 14.30
CA GLN A 32 0.09 -13.04 14.64
C GLN A 32 0.24 -12.94 16.15
N GLU A 33 1.15 -13.75 16.69
CA GLU A 33 1.53 -13.66 18.08
C GLU A 33 2.16 -12.29 18.35
N ARG A 34 1.70 -11.62 19.43
CA ARG A 34 2.27 -10.32 19.82
C ARG A 34 3.69 -10.53 20.32
N ILE A 35 4.67 -10.17 19.51
CA ILE A 35 6.07 -10.21 19.93
C ILE A 35 6.38 -9.07 20.91
N THR A 36 7.26 -9.35 21.87
CA THR A 36 7.71 -8.33 22.83
C THR A 36 8.60 -7.29 22.16
N PRO A 37 8.75 -6.07 22.73
CA PRO A 37 9.71 -5.08 22.24
C PRO A 37 11.14 -5.62 22.14
N LYS A 38 11.55 -6.51 23.07
CA LYS A 38 12.85 -7.17 23.04
C LYS A 38 12.97 -8.06 21.80
N LYS A 39 12.00 -8.95 21.60
CA LYS A 39 11.98 -9.85 20.44
C LYS A 39 11.94 -9.07 19.13
N LEU A 40 11.12 -8.01 19.05
CA LEU A 40 11.05 -7.14 17.87
C LEU A 40 12.43 -6.58 17.49
N ARG A 41 13.23 -6.09 18.46
CA ARG A 41 14.60 -5.61 18.18
C ARG A 41 15.53 -6.70 17.63
N GLU A 42 15.31 -7.96 17.99
CA GLU A 42 16.12 -9.09 17.52
C GLU A 42 15.75 -9.51 16.09
N VAL A 43 14.49 -9.34 15.69
CA VAL A 43 13.97 -9.84 14.41
C VAL A 43 13.80 -8.75 13.34
N CYS A 44 13.66 -7.47 13.71
CA CYS A 44 13.37 -6.40 12.76
C CYS A 44 14.50 -6.09 11.78
N GLU A 45 15.73 -6.51 12.09
CA GLU A 45 16.89 -6.38 11.20
C GLU A 45 17.06 -7.58 10.26
N GLN A 46 16.19 -8.60 10.37
CA GLN A 46 16.29 -9.80 9.56
C GLN A 46 15.54 -9.66 8.23
N ASN A 47 16.24 -10.00 7.15
CA ASN A 47 15.66 -10.15 5.81
C ASN A 47 14.96 -11.52 5.69
N LEU A 48 13.83 -11.67 6.37
CA LEU A 48 13.00 -12.87 6.25
C LEU A 48 12.13 -12.79 4.98
N PRO A 49 11.82 -13.93 4.33
CA PRO A 49 10.92 -13.96 3.19
C PRO A 49 9.53 -13.44 3.56
N GLY A 50 8.89 -12.78 2.60
CA GLY A 50 7.51 -12.34 2.71
C GLY A 50 6.51 -13.50 2.66
N GLU A 51 5.35 -13.28 3.25
CA GLU A 51 4.29 -14.28 3.31
C GLU A 51 3.61 -14.53 1.97
N PHE A 52 3.55 -13.54 1.07
CA PHE A 52 2.78 -13.66 -0.17
C PHE A 52 3.64 -14.18 -1.32
N HIS A 53 4.80 -13.57 -1.56
CA HIS A 53 5.65 -13.87 -2.71
C HIS A 53 6.84 -14.78 -2.36
N LYS A 54 7.04 -15.10 -1.07
CA LYS A 54 8.08 -16.01 -0.57
C LYS A 54 9.51 -15.60 -0.97
N ILE A 55 9.73 -14.33 -1.27
CA ILE A 55 11.07 -13.75 -1.49
C ILE A 55 11.41 -12.79 -0.36
N THR A 56 12.70 -12.62 -0.10
CA THR A 56 13.18 -11.54 0.77
C THR A 56 12.99 -10.19 0.07
N PHE A 57 12.82 -9.13 0.86
CA PHE A 57 12.61 -7.78 0.36
C PHE A 57 13.35 -6.75 1.23
N PRO A 58 13.78 -5.61 0.67
CA PRO A 58 14.42 -4.56 1.43
C PRO A 58 13.38 -3.86 2.31
N HIS A 59 13.77 -3.55 3.52
CA HIS A 59 12.94 -2.90 4.54
C HIS A 59 13.58 -1.62 5.09
N SER A 60 14.60 -1.10 4.39
CA SER A 60 15.18 0.22 4.62
C SER A 60 15.52 0.89 3.27
N PRO A 61 15.63 2.23 3.22
CA PRO A 61 16.08 2.91 2.00
C PRO A 61 17.46 2.46 1.54
N GLU A 62 18.37 2.21 2.48
CA GLU A 62 19.73 1.75 2.18
C GLU A 62 19.71 0.37 1.52
N GLN A 63 18.86 -0.55 2.00
CA GLN A 63 18.70 -1.86 1.36
C GLN A 63 18.05 -1.75 -0.02
N ILE A 64 17.11 -0.82 -0.23
CA ILE A 64 16.54 -0.58 -1.58
C ILE A 64 17.65 -0.19 -2.54
N GLU A 65 18.51 0.75 -2.14
CA GLU A 65 19.64 1.21 -2.95
C GLU A 65 20.68 0.10 -3.18
N GLU A 66 21.03 -0.66 -2.13
CA GLU A 66 22.02 -1.75 -2.18
C GLU A 66 21.56 -2.92 -3.08
N TRP A 67 20.29 -3.35 -2.92
CA TRP A 67 19.75 -4.49 -3.68
C TRP A 67 19.41 -4.11 -5.11
N GLY A 68 19.11 -2.83 -5.33
CA GLY A 68 19.11 -2.19 -6.63
C GLY A 68 18.07 -2.72 -7.64
N PRO A 69 18.28 -2.41 -8.92
CA PRO A 69 17.36 -2.76 -10.01
C PRO A 69 17.09 -4.26 -10.14
N GLU A 70 18.08 -5.12 -9.88
CA GLU A 70 17.96 -6.57 -10.03
C GLU A 70 16.93 -7.16 -9.06
N TRP A 71 16.92 -6.70 -7.81
CA TRP A 71 15.89 -7.15 -6.88
C TRP A 71 14.50 -6.65 -7.28
N LEU A 72 14.38 -5.38 -7.69
CA LEU A 72 13.08 -4.83 -8.08
C LEU A 72 12.53 -5.57 -9.31
N ASP A 73 13.37 -5.85 -10.30
CA ASP A 73 13.02 -6.66 -11.47
C ASP A 73 12.40 -8.00 -11.06
N LYS A 74 13.12 -8.77 -10.24
CA LYS A 74 12.65 -10.03 -9.67
C LYS A 74 11.32 -9.88 -8.92
N ALA A 75 11.20 -8.86 -8.08
CA ALA A 75 9.99 -8.62 -7.29
C ALA A 75 8.77 -8.37 -8.18
N LEU A 76 8.91 -7.53 -9.21
CA LEU A 76 7.83 -7.21 -10.14
C LEU A 76 7.42 -8.41 -11.01
N HIS A 77 8.37 -9.24 -11.45
CA HIS A 77 8.04 -10.48 -12.18
C HIS A 77 7.39 -11.53 -11.28
N VAL A 78 7.86 -11.71 -10.05
CA VAL A 78 7.24 -12.64 -9.09
C VAL A 78 5.80 -12.22 -8.77
N ALA A 79 5.54 -10.91 -8.64
CA ALA A 79 4.20 -10.37 -8.47
C ALA A 79 3.40 -10.28 -9.79
N LYS A 80 4.00 -10.66 -10.93
CA LYS A 80 3.41 -10.61 -12.27
C LYS A 80 2.89 -9.21 -12.65
N THR A 81 3.57 -8.17 -12.21
CA THR A 81 3.20 -6.77 -12.46
C THR A 81 4.04 -6.10 -13.54
N LEU A 82 5.16 -6.74 -13.93
CA LEU A 82 5.99 -6.38 -15.07
C LEU A 82 5.91 -7.47 -16.15
N PRO A 83 5.80 -7.12 -17.46
CA PRO A 83 5.88 -8.10 -18.54
C PRO A 83 7.18 -8.91 -18.51
N GLU A 84 7.12 -10.19 -18.87
CA GLU A 84 8.27 -11.12 -18.82
C GLU A 84 9.46 -10.68 -19.69
N ASP A 85 9.19 -9.90 -20.74
CA ASP A 85 10.17 -9.44 -21.72
C ASP A 85 10.67 -8.00 -21.47
N VAL A 86 10.27 -7.40 -20.35
CA VAL A 86 10.71 -6.09 -19.85
C VAL A 86 11.51 -6.29 -18.58
N THR A 87 12.62 -5.58 -18.44
CA THR A 87 13.46 -5.64 -17.23
C THR A 87 13.73 -4.26 -16.65
N VAL A 88 13.88 -4.13 -15.34
CA VAL A 88 14.38 -2.91 -14.69
C VAL A 88 15.89 -2.80 -14.94
N LYS A 89 16.36 -1.71 -15.55
CA LYS A 89 17.78 -1.49 -15.89
C LYS A 89 18.52 -0.67 -14.87
N ALA A 90 17.91 0.42 -14.41
CA ALA A 90 18.55 1.37 -13.52
C ALA A 90 17.54 2.07 -12.64
N PHE A 91 18.00 2.49 -11.46
CA PHE A 91 17.33 3.51 -10.67
C PHE A 91 17.83 4.87 -11.14
N THR A 92 16.91 5.73 -11.58
CA THR A 92 17.26 7.06 -12.11
C THR A 92 17.12 8.14 -11.05
N LYS A 93 16.24 7.94 -10.06
CA LYS A 93 16.06 8.83 -8.90
C LYS A 93 15.60 8.05 -7.69
N LEU A 94 16.12 8.37 -6.51
CA LEU A 94 15.66 7.86 -5.22
C LEU A 94 15.58 9.03 -4.24
N ARG A 95 14.40 9.26 -3.66
CA ARG A 95 14.20 10.29 -2.62
C ARG A 95 13.49 9.67 -1.43
N VAL A 96 14.10 9.77 -0.26
CA VAL A 96 13.53 9.32 1.01
C VAL A 96 12.68 10.44 1.60
N LEU A 97 11.50 10.07 2.06
CA LEU A 97 10.50 10.95 2.68
C LEU A 97 10.13 10.33 4.04
N ALA A 98 9.89 11.18 5.04
CA ALA A 98 9.69 10.76 6.43
C ALA A 98 10.80 9.84 6.98
N GLY A 99 12.04 9.99 6.49
CA GLY A 99 13.21 9.22 6.97
C GLY A 99 13.68 9.65 8.35
N ASP A 100 13.48 10.93 8.69
CA ASP A 100 13.68 11.48 10.03
C ASP A 100 12.45 12.33 10.39
N THR A 101 11.62 11.83 11.29
CA THR A 101 10.43 12.55 11.77
C THR A 101 10.74 13.42 12.99
N THR A 102 12.00 13.49 13.42
CA THR A 102 12.44 14.23 14.61
C THR A 102 13.12 15.55 14.27
N ASN A 103 13.66 15.68 13.06
CA ASN A 103 14.27 16.90 12.56
C ASN A 103 13.43 17.47 11.41
N LEU A 104 13.15 18.77 11.47
CA LEU A 104 12.62 19.49 10.32
C LEU A 104 13.72 19.56 9.27
N THR A 105 13.49 18.93 8.14
CA THR A 105 14.33 19.01 6.94
C THR A 105 14.21 20.39 6.30
N ASP A 106 15.23 20.81 5.54
CA ASP A 106 15.22 22.07 4.77
C ASP A 106 14.04 22.15 3.78
N ASN A 107 13.51 20.98 3.38
CA ASN A 107 12.24 20.87 2.70
C ASN A 107 11.14 20.46 3.71
N PRO A 108 10.23 21.37 4.12
CA PRO A 108 9.15 21.07 5.05
C PRO A 108 8.24 19.92 4.58
N ASP A 109 8.17 19.69 3.26
CA ASP A 109 7.36 18.62 2.70
C ASP A 109 7.91 17.24 3.08
N ASP A 110 9.23 17.05 3.24
CA ASP A 110 9.82 15.73 3.53
C ASP A 110 9.37 15.17 4.88
N SER A 111 9.03 16.05 5.83
CA SER A 111 8.56 15.69 7.16
C SER A 111 7.03 15.48 7.24
N ASN A 112 6.27 15.85 6.20
CA ASN A 112 4.80 15.90 6.20
C ASN A 112 4.11 14.67 5.58
N TRP A 113 4.81 13.54 5.43
CA TRP A 113 4.28 12.32 4.77
C TRP A 113 3.64 11.30 5.73
N GLY A 114 3.14 11.75 6.88
CA GLY A 114 2.45 10.92 7.87
C GLY A 114 3.36 9.98 8.67
N GLY A 115 2.87 9.46 9.81
CA GLY A 115 3.71 8.79 10.81
C GLY A 115 3.91 7.28 10.65
N ALA A 116 3.19 6.59 9.76
CA ALA A 116 3.11 5.13 9.76
C ALA A 116 4.10 4.40 8.83
N GLY A 117 5.36 4.86 8.75
CA GLY A 117 6.42 4.22 7.96
C GLY A 117 7.33 5.23 7.25
N ILE A 118 8.41 4.75 6.66
CA ILE A 118 9.29 5.52 5.75
C ILE A 118 8.70 5.42 4.34
N LYS A 119 8.83 6.50 3.56
CA LYS A 119 8.35 6.57 2.18
C LYS A 119 9.54 6.81 1.27
N VAL A 120 9.56 6.18 0.10
CA VAL A 120 10.61 6.37 -0.90
C VAL A 120 9.93 6.63 -2.24
N MET A 121 10.32 7.73 -2.88
CA MET A 121 9.99 7.99 -4.28
C MET A 121 11.13 7.44 -5.13
N LEU A 122 10.81 6.48 -6.00
CA LEU A 122 11.78 5.81 -6.85
C LEU A 122 11.39 6.00 -8.31
N SER A 123 12.32 6.44 -9.16
CA SER A 123 12.16 6.43 -10.61
C SER A 123 13.10 5.38 -11.22
N VAL A 124 12.63 4.66 -12.23
CA VAL A 124 13.39 3.59 -12.90
C VAL A 124 13.47 3.78 -14.40
N GLU A 125 14.45 3.12 -15.00
CA GLU A 125 14.55 2.92 -16.45
C GLU A 125 14.31 1.44 -16.78
N TYR A 126 13.53 1.17 -17.83
CA TYR A 126 13.27 -0.18 -18.32
C TYR A 126 14.13 -0.52 -19.54
N SER A 127 14.29 -1.81 -19.84
CA SER A 127 14.96 -2.29 -21.06
C SER A 127 14.32 -1.78 -22.35
N LYS A 128 13.02 -1.54 -22.32
CA LYS A 128 12.21 -1.02 -23.41
C LYS A 128 10.93 -0.39 -22.85
N PRO A 129 10.23 0.46 -23.62
CA PRO A 129 8.93 0.96 -23.21
C PRO A 129 7.97 -0.18 -22.87
N ALA A 130 7.26 -0.04 -21.75
CA ALA A 130 6.28 -0.99 -21.26
C ALA A 130 4.94 -0.28 -21.09
N ASP A 131 4.05 -0.46 -22.05
CA ASP A 131 2.75 0.22 -22.07
C ASP A 131 2.00 0.00 -20.75
N GLY A 132 1.55 1.10 -20.14
CA GLY A 132 0.84 1.18 -18.86
C GLY A 132 1.53 0.53 -17.66
N VAL A 133 2.85 0.44 -17.69
CA VAL A 133 3.71 0.22 -16.52
C VAL A 133 4.35 1.56 -16.15
N THR A 134 4.22 1.97 -14.89
CA THR A 134 4.83 3.22 -14.40
C THR A 134 6.35 3.11 -14.37
N GLN A 135 7.04 4.24 -14.57
CA GLN A 135 8.47 4.36 -14.26
C GLN A 135 8.70 5.05 -12.90
N ASP A 136 7.64 5.56 -12.28
CA ASP A 136 7.70 6.26 -11.00
C ASP A 136 6.90 5.49 -9.95
N PHE A 137 7.57 5.13 -8.86
CA PHE A 137 7.03 4.37 -7.75
C PHE A 137 6.99 5.19 -6.47
N PHE A 138 5.96 4.92 -5.69
CA PHE A 138 5.87 5.24 -4.28
C PHE A 138 6.08 3.94 -3.50
N ILE A 139 7.10 3.90 -2.65
CA ILE A 139 7.43 2.74 -1.82
C ILE A 139 7.20 3.11 -0.36
N LYS A 140 6.50 2.24 0.37
CA LYS A 140 6.32 2.35 1.82
C LYS A 140 6.98 1.16 2.50
N ILE A 141 7.77 1.44 3.53
CA ILE A 141 8.53 0.48 4.33
C ILE A 141 8.44 0.85 5.83
N PRO A 142 8.72 -0.06 6.75
CA PRO A 142 8.65 0.23 8.18
C PRO A 142 9.66 1.31 8.60
N HIS A 143 9.39 1.95 9.74
CA HIS A 143 10.40 2.77 10.41
C HIS A 143 11.56 1.93 10.92
N LYS A 144 12.74 2.54 11.04
CA LYS A 144 13.85 1.92 11.78
C LYS A 144 13.42 1.70 13.24
N MET A 145 13.84 0.58 13.82
CA MET A 145 13.64 0.36 15.24
C MET A 145 14.65 1.23 16.01
N GLY A 146 14.16 2.04 16.93
CA GLY A 146 14.98 2.98 17.69
C GLY A 146 14.31 3.37 18.99
N ASN A 147 15.00 4.15 19.83
CA ASN A 147 14.52 4.50 21.17
C ASN A 147 13.22 5.32 21.17
N LYS A 148 12.94 6.06 20.08
CA LYS A 148 11.71 6.85 19.87
C LYS A 148 10.84 6.30 18.73
N SER A 149 11.00 5.03 18.37
CA SER A 149 10.29 4.44 17.23
C SER A 149 8.88 4.01 17.61
N GLU A 150 7.87 4.55 16.91
CA GLU A 150 6.47 4.12 17.02
C GLU A 150 6.22 2.73 16.39
N ARG A 151 7.26 2.10 15.80
CA ARG A 151 7.13 0.80 15.10
C ARG A 151 6.46 -0.27 15.96
N HIS A 152 6.85 -0.43 17.22
CA HIS A 152 6.20 -1.42 18.09
C HIS A 152 4.70 -1.15 18.24
N LYS A 153 4.30 0.11 18.38
CA LYS A 153 2.88 0.48 18.48
C LYS A 153 2.15 0.19 17.17
N ILE A 154 2.73 0.60 16.03
CA ILE A 154 2.07 0.52 14.71
C ILE A 154 2.02 -0.93 14.22
N SER A 155 3.15 -1.61 14.20
CA SER A 155 3.31 -2.95 13.62
C SER A 155 2.81 -4.07 14.52
N ILE A 156 2.84 -3.90 15.85
CA ILE A 156 2.46 -4.96 16.80
C ILE A 156 1.18 -4.64 17.57
N LEU A 157 1.12 -3.51 18.27
CA LEU A 157 -0.04 -3.22 19.13
C LEU A 157 -1.30 -2.95 18.32
N LEU A 158 -1.18 -2.13 17.26
CA LEU A 158 -2.28 -1.80 16.37
C LEU A 158 -2.42 -2.81 15.22
N ASN A 159 -1.33 -3.50 14.85
CA ASN A 159 -1.26 -4.38 13.68
C ASN A 159 -1.79 -3.68 12.41
N ASN A 160 -1.35 -2.45 12.19
CA ASN A 160 -1.84 -1.65 11.06
C ASN A 160 -1.19 -2.05 9.73
N ASP A 161 0.03 -2.58 9.77
CA ASP A 161 0.81 -2.84 8.56
C ASP A 161 0.27 -4.06 7.78
N PHE A 162 -0.08 -5.15 8.46
CA PHE A 162 -0.53 -6.37 7.78
C PHE A 162 -1.84 -6.18 7.00
N PRO A 163 -2.91 -5.58 7.57
CA PRO A 163 -4.13 -5.30 6.82
C PRO A 163 -3.88 -4.39 5.62
N GLU A 164 -2.97 -3.41 5.71
CA GLU A 164 -2.62 -2.54 4.59
C GLU A 164 -1.90 -3.31 3.48
N VAL A 165 -0.88 -4.12 3.82
CA VAL A 165 -0.15 -4.93 2.84
C VAL A 165 -1.11 -5.90 2.16
N LEU A 166 -1.93 -6.60 2.93
CA LEU A 166 -2.90 -7.54 2.39
C LEU A 166 -3.95 -6.85 1.52
N PHE A 167 -4.43 -5.68 1.92
CA PHE A 167 -5.34 -4.88 1.09
C PHE A 167 -4.71 -4.51 -0.25
N ASN A 168 -3.43 -4.12 -0.23
CA ASN A 168 -2.69 -3.79 -1.44
C ASN A 168 -2.46 -5.01 -2.34
N VAL A 169 -2.26 -6.21 -1.79
CA VAL A 169 -2.08 -7.47 -2.53
C VAL A 169 -3.39 -8.02 -3.10
N MET A 170 -4.52 -7.78 -2.43
CA MET A 170 -5.80 -8.40 -2.77
C MET A 170 -6.80 -7.50 -3.47
N PHE A 171 -6.92 -6.24 -3.02
CA PHE A 171 -8.12 -5.44 -3.26
C PHE A 171 -7.87 -4.17 -4.03
N VAL A 172 -6.65 -3.61 -4.06
CA VAL A 172 -6.46 -2.26 -4.61
C VAL A 172 -6.99 -2.12 -6.05
N GLY A 173 -6.81 -3.14 -6.89
CA GLY A 173 -7.33 -3.19 -8.25
C GLY A 173 -8.78 -3.69 -8.40
N LYS A 174 -9.41 -4.15 -7.31
CA LYS A 174 -10.81 -4.61 -7.26
C LYS A 174 -11.76 -3.56 -6.65
N THR A 175 -11.24 -2.46 -6.12
CA THR A 175 -12.06 -1.43 -5.46
C THR A 175 -13.01 -0.72 -6.44
N PRO A 176 -14.15 -0.17 -5.96
CA PRO A 176 -15.13 0.49 -6.83
C PRO A 176 -14.70 1.91 -7.25
N PHE A 177 -13.48 2.34 -6.91
CA PHE A 177 -12.91 3.65 -7.21
C PHE A 177 -11.53 3.50 -7.85
N ARG A 178 -11.02 4.59 -8.43
CA ARG A 178 -9.67 4.59 -8.99
C ARG A 178 -8.66 4.53 -7.85
N SER A 179 -7.71 3.60 -7.92
CA SER A 179 -6.60 3.50 -6.98
C SER A 179 -5.28 3.41 -7.75
N PRO A 180 -4.17 3.88 -7.15
CA PRO A 180 -2.84 3.61 -7.70
C PRO A 180 -2.65 2.10 -7.86
N ARG A 181 -1.99 1.68 -8.94
CA ARG A 181 -1.67 0.26 -9.11
C ARG A 181 -0.67 -0.19 -8.05
N CYS A 182 -0.94 -1.32 -7.37
CA CYS A 182 0.07 -2.02 -6.58
C CYS A 182 0.93 -2.88 -7.51
N TYR A 183 2.25 -2.72 -7.40
CA TYR A 183 3.24 -3.43 -8.20
C TYR A 183 3.90 -4.57 -7.43
N PHE A 184 4.10 -4.39 -6.13
CA PHE A 184 4.60 -5.42 -5.24
C PHE A 184 4.20 -5.04 -3.83
N ALA A 185 3.73 -5.99 -3.04
CA ALA A 185 3.52 -5.77 -1.62
C ALA A 185 3.77 -7.08 -0.88
N ASP A 186 4.53 -7.00 0.21
CA ASP A 186 4.79 -8.16 1.05
C ASP A 186 5.09 -7.80 2.49
N MET A 187 4.94 -8.79 3.37
CA MET A 187 5.22 -8.65 4.80
C MET A 187 5.72 -9.99 5.34
N SER A 188 6.75 -9.93 6.19
CA SER A 188 7.10 -11.03 7.09
C SER A 188 6.53 -10.69 8.46
N ARG A 189 5.52 -11.45 8.92
CA ARG A 189 4.95 -11.23 10.26
C ARG A 189 5.92 -11.63 11.38
N ASP A 190 6.90 -12.49 11.08
CA ASP A 190 7.94 -12.88 12.03
C ASP A 190 8.89 -11.72 12.36
N SER A 191 9.30 -10.94 11.35
CA SER A 191 10.17 -9.77 11.55
C SER A 191 9.42 -8.45 11.69
N THR A 192 8.12 -8.43 11.33
CA THR A 192 7.30 -7.22 11.10
C THR A 192 7.77 -6.33 9.96
N ASN A 193 8.77 -6.77 9.18
CA ASN A 193 9.19 -6.04 8.00
C ASN A 193 8.10 -6.15 6.94
N TYR A 194 7.87 -5.06 6.22
CA TYR A 194 6.96 -5.02 5.08
C TYR A 194 7.50 -4.10 4.01
N ILE A 195 6.95 -4.24 2.81
CA ILE A 195 7.15 -3.32 1.70
C ILE A 195 5.85 -3.21 0.91
N VAL A 196 5.50 -2.01 0.49
CA VAL A 196 4.40 -1.75 -0.45
C VAL A 196 4.93 -0.83 -1.54
N ILE A 197 4.93 -1.31 -2.78
CA ILE A 197 5.35 -0.60 -3.99
C ILE A 197 4.10 -0.31 -4.81
N MET A 198 3.80 0.97 -4.97
CA MET A 198 2.66 1.47 -5.74
C MET A 198 3.11 2.42 -6.84
N GLU A 199 2.22 2.63 -7.80
CA GLU A 199 2.31 3.73 -8.75
C GLU A 199 2.44 5.08 -8.02
N ARG A 200 3.44 5.89 -8.40
CA ARG A 200 3.47 7.30 -8.02
C ARG A 200 2.53 8.08 -8.94
N LEU A 201 1.49 8.65 -8.36
CA LEU A 201 0.58 9.50 -9.09
C LEU A 201 1.06 10.97 -9.06
N PRO A 202 1.16 11.65 -10.22
CA PRO A 202 1.51 13.06 -10.25
C PRO A 202 0.33 13.92 -9.78
N PHE A 203 0.60 14.88 -8.90
CA PHE A 203 -0.38 15.91 -8.57
C PHE A 203 -0.48 16.94 -9.71
N ALA A 204 -1.69 17.49 -9.86
CA ALA A 204 -1.94 18.62 -10.73
C ALA A 204 -1.18 19.85 -10.23
N GLN A 205 -0.68 20.64 -11.18
CA GLN A 205 -0.11 21.95 -10.86
C GLN A 205 -1.22 22.92 -10.45
N LYS A 206 -0.92 23.80 -9.51
CA LYS A 206 -1.88 24.77 -9.01
C LYS A 206 -2.41 25.65 -10.14
N LYS A 207 -3.75 25.70 -10.30
CA LYS A 207 -4.42 26.48 -11.35
C LYS A 207 -5.82 26.92 -10.91
N ASN A 208 -6.46 27.77 -11.73
CA ASN A 208 -7.76 28.36 -11.41
C ASN A 208 -8.93 27.37 -11.47
N SER A 209 -8.80 26.29 -12.23
CA SER A 209 -9.83 25.25 -12.40
C SER A 209 -9.20 23.90 -12.72
N TYR A 210 -9.80 22.84 -12.18
CA TYR A 210 -9.35 21.46 -12.36
C TYR A 210 -10.34 20.67 -13.23
N GLU A 211 -9.80 19.78 -14.05
CA GLU A 211 -10.55 18.86 -14.88
C GLU A 211 -10.86 17.57 -14.11
N PRO A 212 -11.97 16.87 -14.44
CA PRO A 212 -12.29 15.58 -13.85
C PRO A 212 -11.12 14.59 -13.97
N GLY A 213 -10.71 14.01 -12.84
CA GLY A 213 -9.64 13.01 -12.78
C GLY A 213 -8.24 13.56 -12.49
N GLU A 214 -8.07 14.88 -12.43
CA GLU A 214 -6.85 15.48 -11.89
C GLU A 214 -6.72 15.25 -10.38
N LEU A 215 -5.48 15.06 -9.92
CA LEU A 215 -5.17 14.75 -8.54
C LEU A 215 -4.67 15.99 -7.83
N LEU A 216 -5.41 16.43 -6.83
CA LEU A 216 -5.01 17.59 -6.01
C LEU A 216 -4.03 17.13 -4.93
N PRO A 217 -3.02 17.96 -4.58
CA PRO A 217 -2.20 17.69 -3.42
C PRO A 217 -3.08 17.65 -2.17
N ALA A 218 -2.87 16.64 -1.32
CA ALA A 218 -3.56 16.59 -0.03
C ALA A 218 -2.98 17.69 0.88
N PRO A 219 -3.83 18.45 1.60
CA PRO A 219 -3.33 19.34 2.63
C PRO A 219 -2.66 18.53 3.75
N GLY A 220 -1.80 19.17 4.53
CA GLY A 220 -1.25 18.55 5.74
C GLY A 220 -2.33 18.16 6.74
N LYS A 221 -1.96 17.35 7.74
CA LYS A 221 -2.90 16.89 8.76
C LYS A 221 -3.54 18.08 9.50
N TYR A 222 -4.87 18.08 9.63
CA TYR A 222 -5.67 19.16 10.24
C TYR A 222 -5.65 20.49 9.48
N LEU A 223 -5.27 20.47 8.20
CA LEU A 223 -5.21 21.66 7.34
C LEU A 223 -6.32 21.66 6.28
N ASP A 224 -7.50 21.15 6.60
CA ASP A 224 -8.64 21.08 5.65
C ASP A 224 -9.08 22.48 5.15
N PHE A 225 -8.74 23.54 5.89
CA PHE A 225 -8.92 24.93 5.45
C PHE A 225 -8.03 25.32 4.26
N GLN A 226 -7.04 24.50 3.90
CA GLN A 226 -6.16 24.66 2.74
C GLN A 226 -6.62 23.89 1.50
N LEU A 227 -7.75 23.17 1.56
CA LEU A 227 -8.30 22.47 0.40
C LEU A 227 -8.52 23.45 -0.76
N GLU A 228 -8.07 23.07 -1.95
CA GLU A 228 -8.16 23.92 -3.15
C GLU A 228 -9.60 24.09 -3.66
N THR A 229 -10.44 23.09 -3.42
CA THR A 229 -11.88 23.12 -3.71
C THR A 229 -12.68 23.53 -2.48
N LYS A 230 -13.95 23.85 -2.66
CA LYS A 230 -14.87 24.04 -1.52
C LYS A 230 -14.86 22.79 -0.66
N GLY A 231 -14.59 22.92 0.64
CA GLY A 231 -14.49 21.77 1.55
C GLY A 231 -15.72 20.87 1.52
N ALA A 232 -16.92 21.43 1.34
CA ALA A 232 -18.16 20.66 1.18
C ALA A 232 -18.10 19.66 0.01
N ASP A 233 -17.58 20.07 -1.15
CA ASP A 233 -17.48 19.19 -2.33
C ASP A 233 -16.54 18.01 -2.06
N TYR A 234 -15.44 18.29 -1.35
CA TYR A 234 -14.49 17.26 -0.91
C TYR A 234 -15.17 16.23 0.00
N TYR A 235 -15.88 16.66 1.04
CA TYR A 235 -16.55 15.72 1.96
C TYR A 235 -17.71 14.97 1.30
N TYR A 236 -18.44 15.59 0.36
CA TYR A 236 -19.45 14.88 -0.43
C TYR A 236 -18.83 13.80 -1.32
N ALA A 237 -17.71 14.09 -1.97
CA ALA A 237 -16.99 13.10 -2.76
C ALA A 237 -16.46 11.95 -1.89
N LEU A 238 -15.92 12.27 -0.71
CA LEU A 238 -15.46 11.29 0.27
C LEU A 238 -16.61 10.40 0.76
N ALA A 239 -17.73 10.99 1.19
CA ALA A 239 -18.91 10.26 1.66
C ALA A 239 -19.49 9.32 0.58
N ARG A 240 -19.56 9.78 -0.67
CA ARG A 240 -19.97 8.93 -1.80
C ARG A 240 -19.00 7.76 -2.04
N SER A 241 -17.70 8.01 -1.93
CA SER A 241 -16.68 6.97 -2.10
C SER A 241 -16.75 5.93 -0.99
N TYR A 242 -16.95 6.35 0.27
CA TYR A 242 -17.21 5.45 1.39
C TYR A 242 -18.48 4.63 1.18
N ALA A 243 -19.59 5.25 0.78
CA ALA A 243 -20.83 4.51 0.52
C ALA A 243 -20.65 3.44 -0.57
N ARG A 244 -19.90 3.74 -1.64
CA ARG A 244 -19.54 2.77 -2.68
C ARG A 244 -18.65 1.66 -2.15
N ALA A 245 -17.64 1.99 -1.35
CA ALA A 245 -16.75 1.03 -0.72
C ALA A 245 -17.53 0.07 0.19
N THR A 246 -18.43 0.59 1.02
CA THR A 246 -19.30 -0.21 1.89
C THR A 246 -20.23 -1.10 1.09
N ALA A 247 -20.89 -0.59 0.04
CA ALA A 247 -21.75 -1.39 -0.81
C ALA A 247 -20.98 -2.50 -1.54
N TRP A 248 -19.77 -2.19 -2.05
CA TRP A 248 -18.86 -3.16 -2.65
C TRP A 248 -18.43 -4.23 -1.64
N TYR A 249 -18.05 -3.83 -0.43
CA TYR A 249 -17.67 -4.75 0.63
C TYR A 249 -18.84 -5.66 1.02
N GLN A 250 -20.04 -5.11 1.25
CA GLN A 250 -21.24 -5.91 1.55
C GLN A 250 -21.57 -6.90 0.43
N ALA A 251 -21.44 -6.51 -0.83
CA ALA A 251 -21.63 -7.42 -1.96
C ALA A 251 -20.54 -8.50 -2.06
N SER A 252 -19.31 -8.21 -1.60
CA SER A 252 -18.16 -9.12 -1.65
C SER A 252 -18.07 -10.02 -0.41
N SER A 253 -18.49 -9.55 0.76
CA SER A 253 -18.40 -10.26 2.05
C SER A 253 -19.43 -11.37 2.19
N VAL A 254 -20.50 -11.34 1.40
CA VAL A 254 -21.38 -12.50 1.19
C VAL A 254 -20.59 -13.73 0.71
N LEU A 255 -19.36 -13.55 0.20
CA LEU A 255 -18.55 -14.61 -0.39
C LEU A 255 -17.38 -15.10 0.48
N SER A 256 -17.01 -14.46 1.62
CA SER A 256 -15.84 -14.92 2.41
C SER A 256 -15.76 -14.39 3.86
N PRO A 257 -15.76 -15.27 4.88
CA PRO A 257 -15.48 -14.93 6.29
C PRO A 257 -14.10 -14.33 6.55
N GLN A 258 -13.10 -14.64 5.71
CA GLN A 258 -11.73 -14.15 5.89
C GLN A 258 -11.61 -12.64 5.58
N LEU A 259 -12.52 -12.10 4.75
CA LEU A 259 -12.60 -10.65 4.48
C LEU A 259 -13.04 -9.86 5.70
N ASP A 260 -14.00 -10.38 6.47
CA ASP A 260 -14.56 -9.68 7.62
C ASP A 260 -13.46 -9.35 8.65
N TYR A 261 -12.52 -10.27 8.83
CA TYR A 261 -11.38 -10.09 9.75
C TYR A 261 -10.41 -8.96 9.35
N LEU A 262 -10.48 -8.46 8.11
CA LEU A 262 -9.71 -7.30 7.64
C LEU A 262 -10.36 -5.97 8.00
N PHE A 263 -11.69 -5.93 8.03
CA PHE A 263 -12.46 -4.70 8.20
C PHE A 263 -13.08 -4.56 9.59
N MET A 264 -13.16 -5.65 10.35
CA MET A 264 -13.90 -5.72 11.60
C MET A 264 -13.01 -6.23 12.73
N THR A 265 -13.37 -5.89 13.98
CA THR A 265 -12.78 -6.49 15.18
C THR A 265 -13.10 -7.99 15.25
N LYS A 266 -12.35 -8.75 16.05
CA LYS A 266 -12.58 -10.20 16.23
C LYS A 266 -14.01 -10.42 16.74
N ASP A 267 -14.38 -9.71 17.81
CA ASP A 267 -15.69 -9.80 18.43
C ASP A 267 -16.81 -9.44 17.43
N ALA A 268 -16.58 -8.44 16.57
CA ALA A 268 -17.56 -8.07 15.55
C ALA A 268 -17.67 -9.12 14.43
N CYS A 269 -16.57 -9.79 14.06
CA CYS A 269 -16.62 -10.94 13.13
C CYS A 269 -17.36 -12.11 13.77
N GLU A 270 -17.04 -12.46 15.01
CA GLU A 270 -17.67 -13.57 15.74
C GLU A 270 -19.18 -13.34 15.88
N TYR A 271 -19.60 -12.12 16.24
CA TYR A 271 -21.00 -11.73 16.26
C TYR A 271 -21.67 -11.88 14.89
N LEU A 272 -21.03 -11.36 13.84
CA LEU A 272 -21.58 -11.41 12.47
C LEU A 272 -21.65 -12.84 11.91
N HIS A 273 -20.72 -13.73 12.29
CA HIS A 273 -20.73 -15.14 11.91
C HIS A 273 -21.73 -15.96 12.72
N GLN A 274 -22.03 -15.58 13.97
CA GLN A 274 -23.13 -16.17 14.74
C GLN A 274 -24.48 -15.85 14.07
N GLU A 275 -24.75 -14.57 13.80
CA GLU A 275 -26.00 -14.10 13.16
C GLU A 275 -26.23 -14.68 11.76
N ARG A 276 -25.18 -15.01 11.01
CA ARG A 276 -25.30 -15.62 9.67
C ARG A 276 -25.62 -17.12 9.68
N ASN A 277 -25.39 -17.79 10.81
CA ASN A 277 -25.61 -19.23 10.96
C ASN A 277 -26.93 -19.57 11.68
N GLU A 278 -27.66 -18.56 12.14
CA GLU A 278 -29.03 -18.65 12.69
C GLU A 278 -30.08 -18.36 11.60
#